data_AF-A0AA47P047-F1
#
_entry.id   AF-A0AA47P047-F1
#
_cell.length_a   1.000
_cell.length_b   1.000
_cell.length_c   1.000
_cell.angle_alpha   90.00
_cell.angle_beta   90.00
_cell.angle_gamma   90.00
#
_symmetry.space_group_name_H-M   'P 1'
#
loop_
_entity.id
_entity.type
_entity.pdbx_description
1 polymer ?
#
loop_
_entity_poly.entity_id
_entity_poly.type
_entity_poly.pdbx_seq_one_letter_code
_entity_poly.pdbx_strand_id
1 'polypeptide(L)'
;MPAVVSSLVPARFLTITAHLVIVITIFWSRDNNVKAGLPLDFTQEQYDKEDTDLVVGLSVTLGLFAVELAGFFSATAVHASASVALLFFLFEQWDCDIYWWILAICSPGPPLQCIRLLVILCISTVGMLDILGYICHLQVCSPTQPRV
;
A
#
# COMPACT_ATOMS: atom_id res chain seq x y z
N MET A 1 3.85 16.39 -23.00
CA MET A 1 3.30 15.13 -22.44
C MET A 1 3.54 14.92 -20.91
N PRO A 2 3.85 15.92 -20.05
CA PRO A 2 4.05 15.66 -18.61
C PRO A 2 2.76 15.64 -17.77
N ALA A 3 1.65 16.24 -18.25
CA ALA A 3 0.41 16.31 -17.46
C ALA A 3 -0.27 14.94 -17.25
N VAL A 4 -0.15 14.03 -18.21
CA VAL A 4 -0.81 12.71 -18.18
C VAL A 4 -0.25 11.83 -17.05
N VAL A 5 1.05 11.88 -16.79
CA VAL A 5 1.69 11.06 -15.75
C VAL A 5 1.35 11.55 -14.35
N SER A 6 1.21 12.86 -14.16
CA SER A 6 0.83 13.47 -12.87
C SER A 6 -0.65 13.23 -12.52
N SER A 7 -1.54 13.12 -13.51
CA SER A 7 -2.94 12.73 -13.29
C SER A 7 -3.14 11.22 -13.13
N LEU A 8 -2.18 10.41 -13.56
CA LEU A 8 -2.32 8.94 -13.57
C LEU A 8 -2.34 8.34 -12.17
N VAL A 9 -1.56 8.91 -11.25
CA VAL A 9 -1.46 8.46 -9.86
C VAL A 9 -2.75 8.78 -9.08
N PRO A 10 -3.29 10.02 -9.11
CA PRO A 10 -4.62 10.31 -8.58
C PRO A 10 -5.73 9.49 -9.23
N ALA A 11 -5.68 9.29 -10.55
CA ALA A 11 -6.69 8.51 -11.26
C ALA A 11 -6.76 7.06 -10.77
N ARG A 12 -5.61 6.40 -10.58
CA ARG A 12 -5.56 5.01 -10.08
C ARG A 12 -6.13 4.88 -8.67
N PHE A 13 -5.76 5.80 -7.78
CA PHE A 13 -6.32 5.85 -6.42
C PHE A 13 -7.84 6.04 -6.44
N LEU A 14 -8.33 6.99 -7.25
CA LEU A 14 -9.76 7.26 -7.39
C LEU A 14 -10.52 6.06 -7.97
N THR A 15 -9.98 5.37 -8.97
CA THR A 15 -10.63 4.20 -9.55
C THR A 15 -10.71 3.03 -8.57
N ILE A 16 -9.66 2.77 -7.78
CA ILE A 16 -9.67 1.71 -6.75
C ILE A 16 -10.65 2.07 -5.64
N THR A 17 -10.66 3.33 -5.19
CA THR A 17 -11.59 3.82 -4.16
C THR A 17 -13.04 3.75 -4.64
N ALA A 18 -13.31 4.17 -5.88
CA ALA A 18 -14.64 4.06 -6.48
C ALA A 18 -15.10 2.60 -6.56
N HIS A 19 -14.21 1.70 -6.99
CA HIS A 19 -14.50 0.27 -7.07
C HIS A 19 -14.78 -0.32 -5.67
N LEU A 20 -13.99 0.05 -4.66
CA LEU A 20 -14.22 -0.34 -3.27
C LEU A 20 -15.60 0.09 -2.76
N VAL A 21 -15.97 1.35 -3.00
CA VAL A 21 -17.29 1.87 -2.60
C VAL A 21 -18.42 1.10 -3.29
N ILE A 22 -18.27 0.78 -4.57
CA ILE A 22 -19.24 -0.04 -5.31
C ILE A 22 -19.36 -1.44 -4.69
N VAL A 23 -18.25 -2.11 -4.39
CA VAL A 23 -18.25 -3.45 -3.75
C VAL A 23 -18.93 -3.42 -2.39
N ILE A 24 -18.66 -2.40 -1.57
CA ILE A 24 -19.33 -2.21 -0.27
C ILE A 24 -20.83 -1.98 -0.47
N THR A 25 -21.22 -1.20 -1.48
CA THR A 25 -22.63 -0.93 -1.80
C THR A 25 -23.36 -2.19 -2.24
N ILE A 26 -22.70 -3.06 -3.03
CA ILE A 26 -23.23 -4.38 -3.42
C ILE A 26 -23.38 -5.27 -2.18
N PHE A 27 -22.40 -5.26 -1.27
CA PHE A 27 -22.47 -6.00 0.00
C PHE A 27 -23.64 -5.54 0.88
N TRP A 28 -23.88 -4.23 0.97
CA TRP A 28 -25.05 -3.67 1.66
C TRP A 28 -26.38 -4.04 0.99
N SER A 29 -26.37 -4.28 -0.32
CA SER A 29 -27.55 -4.63 -1.11
C SER A 29 -27.65 -6.12 -1.42
N ARG A 30 -26.95 -6.99 -0.66
CA ARG A 30 -26.78 -8.42 -0.99
C ARG A 30 -28.11 -9.15 -1.19
N ASP A 31 -29.09 -8.92 -0.33
CA ASP A 31 -30.37 -9.64 -0.37
C ASP A 31 -31.16 -9.32 -1.65
N ASN A 32 -31.03 -8.10 -2.17
CA ASN A 32 -31.65 -7.69 -3.42
C ASN A 32 -30.89 -8.24 -4.63
N ASN A 33 -29.57 -8.32 -4.55
CA ASN A 33 -28.72 -8.88 -5.62
C ASN A 33 -28.90 -10.39 -5.75
N VAL A 34 -28.93 -11.12 -4.63
CA VAL A 34 -29.20 -12.57 -4.60
C VAL A 34 -30.59 -12.85 -5.17
N LYS A 35 -31.64 -12.15 -4.69
CA LYS A 35 -33.02 -12.35 -5.18
C LYS A 35 -33.21 -12.00 -6.66
N ALA A 36 -32.43 -11.07 -7.21
CA ALA A 36 -32.46 -10.74 -8.64
C ALA A 36 -31.85 -11.84 -9.52
N GLY A 37 -30.94 -12.65 -8.97
CA GLY A 37 -30.33 -13.80 -9.66
C GLY A 37 -31.15 -15.09 -9.58
N LEU A 38 -32.15 -15.16 -8.69
CA LEU A 38 -32.96 -16.36 -8.49
C LEU A 38 -34.24 -16.37 -9.36
N PRO A 39 -34.72 -17.57 -9.76
CA PRO A 39 -36.02 -17.74 -10.39
C PRO A 39 -37.19 -17.38 -9.45
N LEU A 40 -38.36 -17.06 -10.02
CA LEU A 40 -39.57 -16.64 -9.29
C LEU A 40 -40.03 -17.66 -8.21
N ASP A 41 -39.71 -18.94 -8.39
CA ASP A 41 -39.84 -19.99 -7.37
C ASP A 41 -38.44 -20.35 -6.85
N PHE A 42 -38.15 -20.03 -5.59
CA PHE A 42 -36.87 -20.32 -4.96
C PHE A 42 -37.02 -21.20 -3.72
N THR A 43 -36.10 -22.14 -3.53
CA THR A 43 -35.98 -22.92 -2.30
C THR A 43 -34.99 -22.25 -1.35
N GLN A 44 -35.09 -22.52 -0.04
CA GLN A 44 -34.15 -21.97 0.96
C GLN A 44 -32.70 -22.42 0.70
N GLU A 45 -32.47 -23.66 0.28
CA GLU A 45 -31.11 -24.16 -0.03
C GLU A 45 -30.46 -23.44 -1.21
N GLN A 46 -31.26 -23.04 -2.21
CA GLN A 46 -30.76 -22.33 -3.38
C GLN A 46 -30.43 -20.87 -3.08
N TYR A 47 -31.17 -20.24 -2.15
CA TYR A 47 -30.84 -18.92 -1.63
C TYR A 47 -29.52 -18.91 -0.84
N ASP A 48 -29.36 -19.86 0.08
CA ASP A 48 -28.22 -19.90 1.01
C ASP A 48 -26.88 -20.18 0.28
N LYS A 49 -26.95 -21.01 -0.78
CA LYS A 49 -25.80 -21.28 -1.66
C LYS A 49 -25.35 -20.02 -2.42
N GLU A 50 -26.28 -19.29 -3.01
CA GLU A 50 -25.97 -18.07 -3.79
C GLU A 50 -25.49 -16.92 -2.89
N ASP A 51 -26.09 -16.76 -1.70
CA ASP A 51 -25.62 -15.78 -0.71
C ASP A 51 -24.17 -16.07 -0.28
N THR A 52 -23.86 -17.34 -0.02
CA THR A 52 -22.51 -17.76 0.38
C THR A 52 -21.49 -17.47 -0.72
N ASP A 53 -21.78 -17.82 -1.97
CA ASP A 53 -20.85 -17.61 -3.09
C ASP A 53 -20.59 -16.12 -3.34
N LEU A 54 -21.65 -15.29 -3.27
CA LEU A 54 -21.55 -13.84 -3.40
C LEU A 54 -20.72 -13.21 -2.26
N VAL A 55 -20.94 -13.64 -1.01
CA VAL A 55 -20.17 -13.16 0.15
C VAL A 55 -18.70 -13.54 0.04
N VAL A 56 -18.39 -14.77 -0.38
CA VAL A 56 -17.01 -15.23 -0.58
C VAL A 56 -16.32 -14.39 -1.65
N GLY A 57 -16.95 -14.19 -2.81
CA GLY A 57 -16.39 -13.37 -3.89
C GLY A 57 -16.15 -11.91 -3.48
N LEU A 58 -17.12 -11.30 -2.78
CA LEU A 58 -16.99 -9.93 -2.26
C LEU A 58 -15.87 -9.82 -1.21
N SER A 59 -15.72 -10.82 -0.34
CA SER A 59 -14.68 -10.83 0.70
C SER A 59 -13.26 -10.88 0.13
N VAL A 60 -13.04 -11.73 -0.88
CA VAL A 60 -11.74 -11.82 -1.59
C VAL A 60 -11.42 -10.51 -2.28
N THR A 61 -12.42 -9.92 -2.96
CA THR A 61 -12.27 -8.63 -3.64
C THR A 61 -11.89 -7.51 -2.67
N LEU A 62 -12.54 -7.47 -1.50
CA LEU A 62 -12.26 -6.48 -0.45
C LEU A 62 -10.83 -6.63 0.11
N GLY A 63 -10.37 -7.87 0.30
CA GLY A 63 -9.01 -8.16 0.73
C GLY A 63 -7.95 -7.73 -0.29
N LEU A 64 -8.18 -8.01 -1.59
CA LEU A 64 -7.28 -7.58 -2.67
C LEU A 64 -7.18 -6.05 -2.77
N PHE A 65 -8.30 -5.34 -2.65
CA PHE A 65 -8.29 -3.88 -2.62
C PHE A 65 -7.55 -3.31 -1.42
N ALA A 66 -7.68 -3.92 -0.23
CA ALA A 66 -6.93 -3.50 0.95
C ALA A 66 -5.41 -3.63 0.76
N VAL A 67 -4.95 -4.72 0.14
CA VAL A 67 -3.53 -4.93 -0.18
C VAL A 67 -3.02 -3.88 -1.16
N GLU A 68 -3.79 -3.61 -2.23
CA GLU A 68 -3.41 -2.63 -3.25
C GLU A 68 -3.37 -1.20 -2.68
N LEU A 69 -4.35 -0.85 -1.85
CA LEU A 69 -4.44 0.44 -1.17
C LEU A 69 -3.27 0.64 -0.19
N ALA A 70 -2.95 -0.37 0.63
CA ALA A 70 -1.82 -0.34 1.54
C ALA A 70 -0.49 -0.14 0.79
N GLY A 71 -0.32 -0.81 -0.35
CA GLY A 71 0.86 -0.65 -1.18
C GLY A 71 1.00 0.73 -1.84
N PHE A 72 -0.12 1.39 -2.14
CA PHE A 72 -0.11 2.76 -2.63
C PHE A 72 0.38 3.75 -1.56
N PHE A 73 -0.16 3.66 -0.34
CA PHE A 73 0.25 4.53 0.78
C PHE A 73 1.69 4.27 1.23
N SER A 74 2.11 3.01 1.29
CA SER A 74 3.48 2.64 1.69
C SER A 74 4.53 3.27 0.76
N ALA A 75 4.32 3.24 -0.55
CA ALA A 75 5.25 3.86 -1.50
C ALA A 75 5.36 5.39 -1.31
N THR A 76 4.23 6.06 -1.06
CA THR A 76 4.23 7.51 -0.78
C THR A 76 4.92 7.84 0.54
N ALA A 77 4.72 7.02 1.57
CA ALA A 77 5.34 7.20 2.88
C ALA A 77 6.86 6.99 2.81
N VAL A 78 7.34 6.00 2.04
CA VAL A 78 8.77 5.76 1.81
C VAL A 78 9.42 6.92 1.05
N HIS A 79 8.77 7.47 0.03
CA HIS A 79 9.29 8.65 -0.66
C HIS A 79 9.27 9.91 0.23
N ALA A 80 8.25 10.08 1.07
CA ALA A 80 8.18 11.17 2.02
C ALA A 80 9.29 11.06 3.09
N SER A 81 9.51 9.87 3.66
CA SER A 81 10.58 9.65 4.64
C SER A 81 11.97 9.80 4.02
N ALA A 82 12.18 9.33 2.79
CA ALA A 82 13.42 9.55 2.05
C ALA A 82 13.69 11.04 1.81
N SER A 83 12.65 11.83 1.51
CA SER A 83 12.77 13.28 1.34
C SER A 83 13.19 13.97 2.64
N VAL A 84 12.62 13.55 3.78
CA VAL A 84 13.02 14.04 5.11
C VAL A 84 14.46 13.64 5.44
N ALA A 85 14.86 12.39 5.18
CA ALA A 85 16.23 11.93 5.39
C ALA A 85 17.24 12.68 4.52
N LEU A 86 16.89 13.03 3.27
CA LEU A 86 17.72 13.87 2.41
C LEU A 86 17.86 15.31 2.93
N LEU A 87 16.83 15.87 3.58
CA LEU A 87 16.94 17.17 4.25
C LEU A 87 17.93 17.10 5.41
N PHE A 88 17.89 16.04 6.23
CA PHE A 88 18.90 15.84 7.28
C PHE A 88 20.30 15.66 6.70
N PHE A 89 20.46 14.84 5.65
CA PHE A 89 21.74 14.71 4.94
C PHE A 89 22.31 16.06 4.49
N LEU A 90 21.45 16.97 4.02
CA LEU A 90 21.84 18.30 3.56
C LEU A 90 22.27 19.24 4.70
N PHE A 91 21.58 19.21 5.84
CA PHE A 91 21.86 20.12 6.96
C PHE A 91 22.93 19.61 7.93
N GLU A 92 23.03 18.30 8.12
CA GLU A 92 23.88 17.66 9.14
C GLU A 92 25.14 16.99 8.56
N GLN A 93 25.42 17.16 7.24
CA GLN A 93 26.56 16.55 6.53
C GLN A 93 26.78 15.05 6.85
N TRP A 94 25.75 14.23 6.64
CA TRP A 94 25.84 12.79 6.87
C TRP A 94 26.82 12.10 5.91
N ASP A 95 27.38 10.96 6.34
CA ASP A 95 28.34 10.18 5.54
C ASP A 95 27.76 9.79 4.17
N CYS A 96 28.63 9.79 3.14
CA CYS A 96 28.26 9.45 1.77
C CYS A 96 27.66 8.04 1.62
N ASP A 97 27.99 7.11 2.52
CA ASP A 97 27.41 5.76 2.53
C ASP A 97 25.90 5.77 2.87
N ILE A 98 25.43 6.72 3.69
CA ILE A 98 24.03 6.84 4.06
C ILE A 98 23.15 7.23 2.86
N TYR A 99 23.72 7.96 1.90
CA TYR A 99 23.04 8.29 0.64
C TYR A 99 22.66 7.04 -0.16
N TRP A 100 23.55 6.05 -0.23
CA TRP A 100 23.27 4.78 -0.94
C TRP A 100 22.17 3.97 -0.26
N TRP A 101 22.10 4.01 1.07
CA TRP A 101 21.01 3.38 1.83
C TRP A 101 19.66 4.05 1.58
N ILE A 102 19.60 5.39 1.56
CA ILE A 102 18.37 6.14 1.25
C ILE A 102 17.90 5.81 -0.17
N LEU A 103 18.82 5.73 -1.14
CA LEU A 103 18.51 5.40 -2.53
C LEU A 103 18.01 3.95 -2.68
N ALA A 104 18.62 3.00 -1.99
CA ALA A 104 18.24 1.58 -2.04
C ALA A 104 16.81 1.35 -1.49
N ILE A 105 16.42 2.07 -0.44
CA ILE A 105 15.07 1.99 0.14
C ILE A 105 14.03 2.66 -0.77
N CYS A 106 14.45 3.67 -1.54
CA CYS A 106 13.57 4.52 -2.35
C CYS A 106 13.43 4.04 -3.82
N SER A 107 14.31 3.18 -4.33
CA SER A 107 14.38 2.88 -5.78
C SER A 107 13.49 1.70 -6.22
N PRO A 108 12.63 1.87 -7.25
CA PRO A 108 11.84 0.80 -7.84
C PRO A 108 12.67 0.04 -8.87
N GLY A 109 13.51 -0.90 -8.43
CA GLY A 109 14.24 -1.80 -9.35
C GLY A 109 13.29 -2.79 -10.07
N PRO A 110 13.53 -3.15 -11.36
CA PRO A 110 12.65 -4.02 -12.14
C PRO A 110 12.46 -5.49 -11.71
N PRO A 111 13.18 -6.09 -10.73
CA PRO A 111 12.80 -7.43 -10.23
C PRO A 111 11.94 -7.40 -8.96
N LEU A 112 11.59 -6.22 -8.41
CA LEU A 112 11.12 -6.10 -7.02
C LEU A 112 9.62 -5.83 -6.83
N GLN A 113 8.78 -6.23 -7.78
CA GLN A 113 7.33 -6.27 -7.53
C GLN A 113 6.99 -7.21 -6.37
N CYS A 114 7.77 -8.29 -6.18
CA CYS A 114 7.60 -9.27 -5.10
C CYS A 114 8.12 -8.78 -3.73
N ILE A 115 9.21 -8.01 -3.70
CA ILE A 115 9.77 -7.43 -2.46
C ILE A 115 8.89 -6.28 -1.95
N ARG A 116 8.18 -5.58 -2.83
CA ARG A 116 7.20 -4.56 -2.45
C ARG A 116 6.18 -5.12 -1.45
N LEU A 117 5.66 -6.33 -1.65
CA LEU A 117 4.71 -6.98 -0.72
C LEU A 117 5.34 -7.30 0.65
N LEU A 118 6.60 -7.78 0.65
CA LEU A 118 7.36 -8.11 1.87
C LEU A 118 7.75 -6.87 2.68
N VAL A 119 8.14 -5.80 1.98
CA VAL A 119 8.50 -4.50 2.57
C VAL A 119 7.25 -3.76 3.07
N ILE A 120 6.11 -3.84 2.37
CA ILE A 120 4.83 -3.32 2.86
C ILE A 120 4.43 -4.06 4.16
N LEU A 121 4.59 -5.38 4.22
CA LEU A 121 4.29 -6.17 5.42
C LEU A 121 5.25 -5.81 6.58
N CYS A 122 6.55 -5.68 6.31
CA CYS A 122 7.55 -5.27 7.29
C CYS A 122 7.37 -3.82 7.77
N ILE A 123 7.05 -2.86 6.90
CA ILE A 123 6.86 -1.44 7.27
C ILE A 123 5.50 -1.22 7.95
N SER A 124 4.48 -2.02 7.62
CA SER A 124 3.22 -2.00 8.38
C SER A 124 3.44 -2.47 9.84
N THR A 125 4.41 -3.37 10.06
CA THR A 125 4.81 -3.84 11.41
C THR A 125 5.86 -2.97 12.11
N VAL A 126 6.68 -2.23 11.35
CA VAL A 126 7.82 -1.43 11.82
C VAL A 126 7.55 0.00 11.35
N GLY A 127 6.96 0.82 12.21
CA GLY A 127 6.42 2.12 11.84
C GLY A 127 7.47 3.09 11.29
N MET A 128 7.01 4.20 10.71
CA MET A 128 7.89 5.26 10.15
C MET A 128 8.96 5.77 11.14
N LEU A 129 8.65 5.77 12.43
CA LEU A 129 9.55 6.14 13.53
C LEU A 129 10.69 5.13 13.73
N ASP A 130 10.45 3.85 13.49
CA ASP A 130 11.46 2.79 13.65
C ASP A 130 12.50 2.83 12.53
N ILE A 131 12.11 3.20 11.31
CA ILE A 131 13.04 3.38 10.18
C ILE A 131 13.93 4.60 10.41
N LEU A 132 13.35 5.72 10.85
CA LEU A 132 14.12 6.91 11.22
C LEU A 132 15.04 6.62 12.42
N GLY A 133 14.56 5.86 13.41
CA GLY A 133 15.36 5.38 14.52
C GLY A 133 16.53 4.49 14.08
N TYR A 134 16.30 3.58 13.14
CA TYR A 134 17.34 2.71 12.57
C TYR A 134 18.41 3.50 11.80
N ILE A 135 18.00 4.45 10.96
CA ILE A 135 18.95 5.31 10.23
C ILE A 135 19.75 6.20 11.19
N CYS A 136 19.09 6.75 12.22
CA CYS A 136 19.77 7.51 13.27
C CYS A 136 20.77 6.63 14.05
N HIS A 137 20.41 5.37 14.33
CA HIS A 137 21.28 4.42 15.01
C HIS A 137 22.48 4.00 14.14
N LEU A 138 22.29 3.85 12.82
CA LEU A 138 23.38 3.59 11.88
C LEU A 138 24.41 4.73 11.87
N GLN A 139 23.97 5.98 12.03
CA GLN A 139 24.87 7.11 12.13
C GLN A 139 25.67 7.11 13.44
N VAL A 140 25.06 6.74 14.57
CA VAL A 140 25.76 6.60 15.86
C VAL A 140 26.78 5.46 15.84
N CYS A 141 26.52 4.41 15.07
CA CYS A 141 27.42 3.25 14.93
C CYS A 141 28.43 3.37 13.77
N SER A 142 28.36 4.41 12.93
CA SER A 142 29.34 4.61 11.86
C SER A 142 30.72 4.91 12.48
N PRO A 143 31.77 4.13 12.19
CA PRO A 143 33.09 4.26 12.84
C PRO A 143 33.88 5.50 12.42
N THR A 144 33.33 6.37 11.57
CA THR A 144 33.95 7.59 11.07
C THR A 144 33.44 8.82 11.83
N GLN A 145 33.93 9.04 13.05
CA GLN A 145 33.83 10.36 13.67
C GLN A 145 35.15 10.78 14.33
N PRO A 146 35.91 11.69 13.71
CA PRO A 146 36.43 12.84 14.41
C PRO A 146 35.55 14.04 14.08
N ARG A 147 34.84 14.55 15.10
CA ARG A 147 34.18 15.86 15.01
C ARG A 147 35.23 16.92 14.74
N VAL A 148 35.00 17.72 13.70
CA VAL A 148 35.59 19.05 13.54
C VAL A 148 34.47 20.07 13.70
#